data_AF-A0A6C0B8K6-F1
#
_entry.id   AF-A0A6C0B8K6-F1
#
_cell.length_a   1.000
_cell.length_b   1.000
_cell.length_c   1.000
_cell.angle_alpha   90.00
_cell.angle_beta   90.00
_cell.angle_gamma   90.00
#
_symmetry.space_group_name_H-M   'P 1'
#
loop_
_entity.id
_entity.type
_entity.pdbx_description
1 polymer ?
#
loop_
_entity_poly.entity_id
_entity_poly.type
_entity_poly.pdbx_seq_one_letter_code
_entity_poly.pdbx_strand_id
1 'polypeptide(L)'
;MKAPYIPTELLDIIFQFDGRIKYRNGKFINIIHKNDERYNIIVPIIRKKTKIIESIELCDSGFYFEVSFDTYKSVGLSYDYNFSYKDEFEVCYSDWRNYGIIQIRTYL
;
A
#
# COMPACT_ATOMS: atom_id res chain seq x y z
N MET A 1 -32.50 -4.16 -2.80
CA MET A 1 -32.71 -3.96 -1.34
C MET A 1 -32.74 -2.46 -1.06
N LYS A 2 -33.74 -1.96 -0.31
CA LYS A 2 -33.70 -0.57 0.17
C LYS A 2 -32.72 -0.50 1.34
N ALA A 3 -31.81 0.46 1.34
CA ALA A 3 -30.93 0.68 2.48
C ALA A 3 -31.79 0.99 3.73
N PRO A 4 -31.42 0.47 4.91
CA PRO A 4 -32.11 0.79 6.15
C PRO A 4 -32.05 2.31 6.40
N TYR A 5 -33.17 2.89 6.80
CA TYR A 5 -33.23 4.29 7.20
C TYR A 5 -32.50 4.46 8.53
N ILE A 6 -31.51 5.36 8.55
CA ILE A 6 -30.79 5.76 9.77
C ILE A 6 -31.18 7.21 10.07
N PRO A 7 -31.75 7.49 11.26
CA PRO A 7 -31.99 8.85 11.73
C PRO A 7 -30.76 9.75 11.65
N THR A 8 -30.96 11.03 11.32
CA THR A 8 -29.88 12.00 11.13
C THR A 8 -29.04 12.18 12.39
N GLU A 9 -29.66 12.08 13.57
CA GLU A 9 -28.99 12.17 14.88
C GLU A 9 -28.01 11.01 15.08
N LEU A 10 -28.39 9.80 14.67
CA LEU A 10 -27.51 8.63 14.74
C LEU A 10 -26.37 8.74 13.73
N LEU A 11 -26.64 9.25 12.52
CA LEU A 11 -25.60 9.55 11.54
C LEU A 11 -24.60 10.59 12.07
N ASP A 12 -25.08 11.64 12.74
CA ASP A 12 -24.19 12.65 13.36
C ASP A 12 -23.32 12.05 14.46
N ILE A 13 -23.86 11.21 15.35
CA ILE A 13 -23.06 10.51 16.37
C ILE A 13 -21.98 9.62 15.71
N ILE A 14 -22.36 8.85 14.69
CA ILE A 14 -21.43 7.97 13.96
C ILE A 14 -20.32 8.80 13.28
N PHE A 15 -20.68 9.92 12.63
CA PHE A 15 -19.73 10.77 11.93
C PHE A 15 -18.85 11.60 12.87
N GLN A 16 -19.37 12.02 14.03
CA GLN A 16 -18.56 12.62 15.09
C GLN A 16 -17.53 11.63 15.63
N PHE A 17 -17.88 10.34 15.73
CA PHE A 17 -16.93 9.29 16.08
C PHE A 17 -15.87 9.06 14.99
N ASP A 18 -16.24 9.10 13.70
CA ASP A 18 -15.29 9.06 12.57
C ASP A 18 -14.35 10.27 12.55
N GLY A 19 -14.82 11.43 13.02
CA GLY A 19 -14.03 12.65 13.22
C GLY A 19 -13.64 13.39 11.94
N ARG A 20 -14.06 12.91 10.75
CA ARG A 20 -13.80 13.56 9.45
C ARG A 20 -15.01 14.30 8.90
N ILE A 21 -16.20 14.00 9.38
CA ILE A 21 -17.48 14.57 8.93
C ILE A 21 -18.15 15.27 10.12
N LYS A 22 -18.70 16.47 9.88
CA LYS A 22 -19.42 17.26 10.88
C LYS A 22 -20.78 17.69 10.33
N TYR A 23 -21.81 17.63 11.15
CA TYR A 23 -23.10 18.24 10.80
C TYR A 23 -23.09 19.75 11.08
N ARG A 24 -23.43 20.56 10.08
CA ARG A 24 -23.54 22.03 10.20
C ARG A 24 -24.60 22.56 9.24
N ASN A 25 -25.51 23.40 9.74
CA ASN A 25 -26.56 24.06 8.95
C ASN A 25 -27.39 23.09 8.07
N GLY A 26 -27.82 21.95 8.64
CA GLY A 26 -28.65 20.99 7.92
C GLY A 26 -27.90 20.05 6.97
N LYS A 27 -26.56 20.13 6.89
CA LYS A 27 -25.74 19.34 5.97
C LYS A 27 -24.54 18.72 6.68
N PHE A 28 -24.18 17.51 6.25
CA PHE A 28 -22.89 16.90 6.60
C PHE A 28 -21.80 17.48 5.71
N ILE A 29 -20.73 17.97 6.34
CA ILE A 29 -19.56 18.55 5.67
C ILE A 29 -18.30 17.82 6.11
N ASN A 30 -17.35 17.64 5.21
CA ASN A 30 -16.01 17.18 5.60
C ASN A 30 -15.32 18.29 6.42
N ILE A 31 -14.77 17.90 7.55
CA ILE A 31 -13.96 18.77 8.43
C ILE A 31 -12.66 19.14 7.72
N ILE A 32 -12.09 18.21 6.96
CA ILE A 32 -10.93 18.46 6.11
C ILE A 32 -11.44 18.90 4.74
N HIS A 33 -11.10 20.13 4.35
CA HIS A 33 -11.48 20.64 3.04
C HIS A 33 -10.81 19.82 1.92
N LYS A 34 -11.48 19.56 0.80
CA LYS A 34 -10.91 18.76 -0.31
C LYS A 34 -9.58 19.29 -0.88
N ASN A 35 -9.29 20.56 -0.66
CA ASN A 35 -8.04 21.23 -1.07
C ASN A 35 -7.13 21.56 0.14
N ASP A 36 -7.26 20.84 1.25
CA ASP A 36 -6.42 21.01 2.44
C ASP A 36 -4.95 20.73 2.11
N GLU A 37 -4.04 21.57 2.59
CA GLU A 37 -2.61 21.50 2.27
C GLU A 37 -1.94 20.22 2.78
N ARG A 38 -2.50 19.55 3.79
CA ARG A 38 -1.99 18.25 4.26
C ARG A 38 -2.07 17.19 3.17
N TYR A 39 -3.00 17.34 2.21
CA TYR A 39 -3.02 16.48 1.03
C TYR A 39 -1.74 16.61 0.20
N ASN A 40 -1.13 17.80 0.13
CA ASN A 40 0.14 18.00 -0.58
C ASN A 40 1.29 17.20 0.04
N ILE A 41 1.23 16.92 1.36
CA ILE A 41 2.22 16.12 2.07
C ILE A 41 2.03 14.62 1.75
N ILE A 42 0.79 14.12 1.75
CA ILE A 42 0.52 12.69 1.58
C ILE A 42 0.47 12.26 0.11
N VAL A 43 0.08 13.15 -0.81
CA VAL A 43 -0.03 12.85 -2.25
C VAL A 43 1.27 12.27 -2.83
N PRO A 44 2.48 12.84 -2.62
CA PRO A 44 3.70 12.24 -3.15
C PRO A 44 4.00 10.87 -2.53
N ILE A 45 3.67 10.67 -1.24
CA ILE A 45 3.85 9.39 -0.55
C ILE A 45 2.92 8.32 -1.14
N ILE A 46 1.65 8.65 -1.32
CA ILE A 46 0.65 7.77 -1.95
C ILE A 46 1.09 7.43 -3.36
N ARG A 47 1.44 8.44 -4.18
CA ARG A 47 1.93 8.22 -5.55
C ARG A 47 3.15 7.30 -5.60
N LYS A 48 4.10 7.46 -4.67
CA LYS A 48 5.28 6.59 -4.58
C LYS A 48 4.88 5.16 -4.23
N LYS A 49 3.99 4.97 -3.26
CA LYS A 49 3.48 3.64 -2.88
C LYS A 49 2.68 2.99 -3.99
N THR A 50 1.82 3.74 -4.69
CA THR A 50 1.07 3.25 -5.85
C THR A 50 2.01 2.74 -6.94
N LYS A 51 3.04 3.51 -7.30
CA LYS A 51 4.03 3.06 -8.29
C LYS A 51 4.76 1.78 -7.88
N ILE A 52 5.10 1.65 -6.60
CA ILE A 52 5.73 0.42 -6.09
C ILE A 52 4.75 -0.75 -6.21
N ILE A 53 3.49 -0.57 -5.80
CA ILE A 53 2.45 -1.61 -5.89
C ILE A 53 2.17 -2.02 -7.33
N GLU A 54 2.15 -1.07 -8.28
CA GLU A 54 2.02 -1.37 -9.71
C GLU A 54 3.16 -2.22 -10.26
N SER A 55 4.33 -2.20 -9.63
CA SER A 55 5.49 -3.04 -9.99
C SER A 55 5.60 -4.34 -9.19
N ILE A 56 4.75 -4.54 -8.16
CA ILE A 56 4.71 -5.75 -7.35
C ILE A 56 3.78 -6.76 -8.03
N GLU A 57 4.21 -8.01 -8.14
CA GLU A 57 3.33 -9.13 -8.48
C GLU A 57 2.58 -9.58 -7.22
N LEU A 58 1.27 -9.39 -7.20
CA LEU A 58 0.41 -9.81 -6.08
C LEU A 58 -0.28 -11.13 -6.42
N CYS A 59 -0.36 -12.03 -5.45
CA CYS A 59 -1.18 -13.24 -5.51
C CYS A 59 -2.15 -13.29 -4.32
N ASP A 60 -3.10 -14.24 -4.33
CA ASP A 60 -4.21 -14.29 -3.35
C ASP A 60 -3.78 -14.25 -1.88
N SER A 61 -2.57 -14.75 -1.58
CA SER A 61 -2.06 -14.83 -0.21
C SER A 61 -0.64 -14.27 -0.04
N GLY A 62 -0.12 -13.55 -1.04
CA GLY A 62 1.30 -13.24 -1.12
C GLY A 62 1.67 -12.13 -2.09
N PHE A 63 2.98 -11.89 -2.21
CA PHE A 63 3.55 -10.94 -3.13
C PHE A 63 4.97 -11.33 -3.55
N TYR A 64 5.37 -10.88 -4.73
CA TYR A 64 6.74 -10.90 -5.21
C TYR A 64 7.12 -9.51 -5.74
N PHE A 65 8.29 -9.03 -5.35
CA PHE A 65 8.90 -7.88 -6.02
C PHE A 65 10.41 -7.90 -5.98
N GLU A 66 11.00 -7.23 -6.97
CA GLU A 66 12.43 -7.10 -7.11
C GLU A 66 12.86 -5.63 -7.05
N VAL A 67 13.97 -5.38 -6.38
CA VAL A 67 14.70 -4.12 -6.36
C VAL A 67 15.97 -4.31 -7.17
N SER A 68 16.05 -3.63 -8.30
CA SER A 68 17.27 -3.55 -9.11
C SER A 68 18.09 -2.31 -8.73
N PHE A 69 19.42 -2.41 -8.80
CA PHE A 69 20.31 -1.29 -8.51
C PHE A 69 20.77 -0.60 -9.80
N ASP A 70 20.50 0.70 -9.95
CA ASP A 70 20.87 1.45 -11.16
C ASP A 70 22.38 1.42 -11.45
N THR A 71 23.20 1.51 -10.40
CA THR A 71 24.67 1.49 -10.50
C THR A 71 25.20 0.11 -10.91
N TYR A 72 24.49 -0.96 -10.56
CA TYR A 72 24.90 -2.33 -10.85
C TYR A 72 23.67 -3.15 -11.26
N LYS A 73 23.31 -3.04 -12.55
CA LYS A 73 22.18 -3.79 -13.15
C LYS A 73 22.33 -5.30 -13.07
N SER A 74 23.55 -5.77 -12.82
CA SER A 74 23.90 -7.15 -12.58
C SER A 74 23.79 -7.55 -11.10
N VAL A 75 22.97 -6.86 -10.32
CA VAL A 75 22.67 -7.22 -8.93
C VAL A 75 21.22 -6.85 -8.61
N GLY A 76 20.54 -7.66 -7.81
CA GLY A 76 19.16 -7.43 -7.40
C GLY A 76 18.82 -8.03 -6.04
N LEU A 77 17.78 -7.51 -5.42
CA LEU A 77 17.14 -8.07 -4.24
C LEU A 77 15.70 -8.42 -4.56
N SER A 78 15.27 -9.65 -4.34
CA SER A 78 13.86 -10.04 -4.40
C SER A 78 13.31 -10.32 -3.01
N TYR A 79 12.02 -9.99 -2.85
CA TYR A 79 11.21 -10.26 -1.69
C TYR A 79 10.02 -11.09 -2.16
N ASP A 80 9.93 -12.31 -1.65
CA ASP A 80 8.93 -13.29 -2.01
C ASP A 80 8.22 -13.74 -0.74
N TYR A 81 6.94 -13.41 -0.62
CA TYR A 81 6.10 -13.96 0.44
C TYR A 81 4.95 -14.71 -0.20
N ASN A 82 4.83 -16.00 0.09
CA ASN A 82 3.76 -16.86 -0.44
C ASN A 82 3.67 -16.89 -1.97
N PHE A 83 4.72 -16.50 -2.68
CA PHE A 83 4.72 -16.48 -4.15
C PHE A 83 5.39 -17.74 -4.70
N SER A 84 6.59 -18.07 -4.22
CA SER A 84 7.28 -19.33 -4.58
C SER A 84 6.84 -20.52 -3.73
N TYR A 85 6.74 -20.32 -2.41
CA TYR A 85 6.39 -21.36 -1.45
C TYR A 85 5.38 -20.86 -0.44
N LYS A 86 4.49 -21.75 0.00
CA LYS A 86 3.40 -21.39 0.91
C LYS A 86 3.92 -21.19 2.34
N ASP A 87 3.44 -20.12 2.97
CA ASP A 87 3.75 -19.67 4.32
C ASP A 87 5.26 -19.38 4.53
N GLU A 88 5.95 -18.97 3.48
CA GLU A 88 7.38 -18.64 3.50
C GLU A 88 7.63 -17.21 3.03
N PHE A 89 8.48 -16.49 3.77
CA PHE A 89 9.04 -15.21 3.35
C PHE A 89 10.52 -15.37 3.02
N GLU A 90 10.85 -15.39 1.73
CA GLU A 90 12.22 -15.38 1.21
C GLU A 90 12.67 -13.95 0.88
N VAL A 91 13.89 -13.61 1.30
CA VAL A 91 14.67 -12.49 0.77
C VAL A 91 15.87 -13.06 0.03
N CYS A 92 15.99 -12.77 -1.26
CA CYS A 92 17.06 -13.30 -2.10
C CYS A 92 17.89 -12.17 -2.71
N TYR A 93 19.20 -12.22 -2.48
CA TYR A 93 20.19 -11.43 -3.20
C TYR A 93 20.68 -12.23 -4.40
N SER A 94 20.61 -11.63 -5.59
CA SER A 94 21.14 -12.22 -6.82
C SER A 94 22.25 -11.36 -7.42
N ASP A 95 23.35 -11.99 -7.82
CA ASP A 95 24.50 -11.35 -8.48
C ASP A 95 24.92 -12.13 -9.73
N TRP A 96 24.92 -11.44 -10.87
CA TRP A 96 25.19 -12.00 -12.20
C TRP A 96 26.53 -11.51 -12.80
N ARG A 97 27.38 -10.83 -12.02
CA ARG A 97 28.58 -10.14 -12.54
C ARG A 97 29.64 -11.06 -13.16
N ASN A 98 29.70 -12.34 -12.76
CA ASN A 98 30.85 -13.21 -13.03
C ASN A 98 30.51 -14.48 -13.86
N TYR A 99 29.69 -14.36 -14.90
CA TYR A 99 29.30 -15.47 -15.80
C TYR A 99 28.60 -16.67 -15.12
N GLY A 100 28.21 -16.51 -13.86
CA GLY A 100 27.38 -17.41 -13.08
C GLY A 100 26.42 -16.61 -12.21
N ILE A 101 25.41 -17.29 -11.65
CA ILE A 101 24.42 -16.68 -10.78
C ILE A 101 24.78 -17.04 -9.34
N ILE A 102 25.12 -16.04 -8.53
CA ILE A 102 25.23 -16.19 -7.09
C ILE A 102 23.90 -15.79 -6.48
N GLN A 103 23.30 -16.68 -5.68
CA GLN A 103 22.11 -16.40 -4.90
C GLN A 103 22.38 -16.61 -3.41
N ILE A 104 22.04 -15.62 -2.60
CA ILE A 104 22.05 -15.71 -1.14
C ILE A 104 20.62 -15.52 -0.67
N ARG A 105 20.06 -16.55 -0.02
CA ARG A 105 18.65 -16.58 0.40
C ARG A 105 18.54 -16.60 1.91
N THR A 106 17.63 -15.80 2.43
CA THR A 106 17.27 -15.76 3.85
C THR A 106 15.77 -15.97 3.96
N TYR A 107 15.36 -16.87 4.85
CA TYR A 107 13.95 -17.16 5.12
C TYR A 107 13.61 -16.59 6.50
N LEU A 108 12.48 -15.88 6.61
CA LEU A 108 11.99 -15.24 7.83
C LEU A 108 10.73 -15.92 8.37
#